data_AF-A0A2U1MRP0-F1
#
_entry.id   AF-A0A2U1MRP0-F1
#
_cell.length_a   1.000
_cell.length_b   1.000
_cell.length_c   1.000
_cell.angle_alpha   90.00
_cell.angle_beta   90.00
_cell.angle_gamma   90.00
#
_symmetry.space_group_name_H-M   'P 1'
#
loop_
_entity.id
_entity.type
_entity.pdbx_description
1 polymer ?
#
loop_
_entity_poly.entity_id
_entity_poly.type
_entity_poly.pdbx_seq_one_letter_code
_entity_poly.pdbx_strand_id
1 'polypeptide(L)'
;MASPGSDGDLRYANLDERKRKRMISNRESARRSRAKKQNRLDELLGEISNLQNDNNTIMKKIDGATHMFVGAASQNNVLRAQLTELTDRLHSLNSVLHIAQEVSGLTMDIPEIPDMLLEPWKLPYPIQPITASTNNINMF
;
A
#
# COMPACT_ATOMS: atom_id res chain seq x y z
N MET A 1 -6.90 -87.23 26.26
CA MET A 1 -7.61 -86.82 25.02
C MET A 1 -7.82 -85.32 25.09
N ALA A 2 -7.14 -84.52 24.27
CA ALA A 2 -7.35 -83.07 24.18
C ALA A 2 -7.71 -82.74 22.72
N SER A 3 -8.90 -82.20 22.49
CA SER A 3 -9.41 -81.85 21.17
C SER A 3 -8.67 -80.62 20.62
N PRO A 4 -7.98 -80.72 19.46
CA PRO A 4 -7.19 -79.62 18.89
C PRO A 4 -8.01 -78.67 17.99
N GLY A 5 -9.35 -78.68 18.09
CA GLY A 5 -10.23 -77.93 17.19
C GLY A 5 -10.56 -76.49 17.61
N SER A 6 -10.24 -76.07 18.84
CA SER A 6 -10.73 -74.78 19.38
C SER A 6 -9.87 -73.57 19.04
N ASP A 7 -8.57 -73.74 18.76
CA ASP A 7 -7.64 -72.62 18.58
C ASP A 7 -7.72 -71.99 17.18
N GLY A 8 -8.07 -72.78 16.15
CA GLY A 8 -8.21 -72.28 14.78
C GLY A 8 -9.36 -71.29 14.65
N ASP A 9 -10.51 -71.62 15.22
CA ASP A 9 -11.77 -70.87 15.08
C ASP A 9 -11.70 -69.49 15.79
N LEU A 10 -11.08 -69.45 16.97
CA LEU A 10 -10.81 -68.20 17.71
C LEU A 10 -9.86 -67.25 16.96
N ARG A 11 -8.91 -67.79 16.17
CA ARG A 11 -7.98 -66.99 15.36
C ARG A 11 -8.65 -66.40 14.13
N TYR A 12 -9.55 -67.13 13.47
CA TYR A 12 -10.34 -66.60 12.35
C TYR A 12 -11.32 -65.51 12.83
N ALA A 13 -12.04 -65.75 13.94
CA ALA A 13 -12.93 -64.74 14.52
C ALA A 13 -12.20 -63.43 14.89
N ASN A 14 -10.97 -63.52 15.43
CA ASN A 14 -10.14 -62.34 15.72
C ASN A 14 -9.70 -61.58 14.46
N LEU A 15 -9.39 -62.29 13.38
CA LEU A 15 -9.02 -61.67 12.10
C LEU A 15 -10.20 -60.91 11.48
N ASP A 16 -11.40 -61.49 11.54
CA ASP A 16 -12.62 -60.85 11.05
C ASP A 16 -12.99 -59.62 11.87
N GLU A 17 -12.88 -59.68 13.20
CA GLU A 17 -13.10 -58.53 14.05
C GLU A 17 -12.05 -57.43 13.80
N ARG A 18 -10.78 -57.80 13.57
CA ARG A 18 -9.72 -56.84 13.18
C ARG A 18 -10.02 -56.20 11.83
N LYS A 19 -10.50 -56.97 10.84
CA LYS A 19 -10.91 -56.47 9.52
C LYS A 19 -12.08 -55.50 9.64
N ARG A 20 -13.10 -55.85 10.43
CA ARG A 20 -14.25 -54.99 10.72
C ARG A 20 -13.83 -53.66 11.35
N LYS A 21 -12.98 -53.70 12.38
CA LYS A 21 -12.42 -52.51 13.03
C LYS A 21 -11.63 -51.63 12.05
N ARG A 22 -10.82 -52.23 11.17
CA ARG A 22 -10.06 -51.50 10.13
C ARG A 22 -10.99 -50.82 9.13
N MET A 23 -12.07 -51.47 8.69
CA MET A 23 -13.03 -50.87 7.77
C MET A 23 -13.72 -49.64 8.39
N ILE A 24 -14.11 -49.73 9.67
CA ILE A 24 -14.71 -48.61 10.40
C ILE A 24 -13.70 -47.47 10.56
N SER A 25 -12.49 -47.78 11.02
CA SER A 25 -11.43 -46.78 11.23
C SER A 25 -11.01 -46.10 9.93
N ASN A 26 -10.87 -46.85 8.83
CA ASN A 26 -10.54 -46.30 7.51
C ASN A 26 -11.68 -45.43 6.96
N ARG A 27 -12.93 -45.87 7.15
CA ARG A 27 -14.10 -45.06 6.79
C ARG A 27 -14.10 -43.73 7.54
N GLU A 28 -13.83 -43.77 8.84
CA GLU A 28 -13.78 -42.56 9.65
C GLU A 28 -12.59 -41.66 9.27
N SER A 29 -11.41 -42.23 9.03
CA SER A 29 -10.22 -41.46 8.63
C SER A 29 -10.40 -40.83 7.24
N ALA A 30 -10.99 -41.53 6.28
CA ALA A 30 -11.37 -40.99 4.97
C ALA A 30 -12.37 -39.84 5.12
N ARG A 31 -13.38 -39.98 6.00
CA ARG A 31 -14.34 -38.90 6.30
C ARG A 31 -13.63 -37.68 6.88
N ARG A 32 -12.79 -37.86 7.90
CA ARG A 32 -12.02 -36.78 8.53
C ARG A 32 -11.08 -36.09 7.55
N SER A 33 -10.41 -36.86 6.69
CA SER A 33 -9.53 -36.32 5.65
C SER A 33 -10.29 -35.45 4.65
N ARG A 34 -11.44 -35.92 4.17
CA ARG A 34 -12.33 -35.12 3.29
C ARG A 34 -12.82 -33.84 3.98
N ALA A 35 -13.26 -33.95 5.23
CA ALA A 35 -13.71 -32.79 6.01
C ALA A 35 -12.59 -31.76 6.20
N LYS A 36 -11.37 -32.21 6.55
CA LYS A 36 -10.20 -31.32 6.69
C LYS A 36 -9.87 -30.61 5.37
N LYS A 37 -9.93 -31.32 4.24
CA LYS A 37 -9.71 -30.72 2.91
C LYS A 37 -10.79 -29.70 2.58
N GLN A 38 -12.06 -29.98 2.90
CA GLN A 38 -13.16 -29.03 2.68
C GLN A 38 -12.97 -27.76 3.53
N ASN A 39 -12.70 -27.89 4.83
CA ASN A 39 -12.45 -26.74 5.70
C ASN A 39 -11.30 -25.88 5.18
N ARG A 40 -10.21 -26.49 4.68
CA ARG A 40 -9.10 -25.74 4.09
C ARG A 40 -9.50 -24.99 2.82
N LEU A 41 -10.37 -25.56 2.00
CA LEU A 41 -10.89 -24.84 0.82
C LEU A 41 -11.76 -23.67 1.24
N ASP A 42 -12.62 -23.86 2.24
CA ASP A 42 -13.50 -22.80 2.75
C ASP A 42 -12.69 -21.66 3.38
N GLU A 43 -11.64 -21.97 4.14
CA GLU A 43 -10.67 -20.99 4.67
C GLU A 43 -10.02 -20.17 3.55
N LEU A 44 -9.50 -20.83 2.50
CA LEU A 44 -8.85 -20.16 1.38
C LEU A 44 -9.83 -19.28 0.59
N LEU A 45 -11.08 -19.72 0.41
CA LEU A 45 -12.11 -18.91 -0.23
C LEU A 45 -12.45 -17.66 0.60
N GLY A 46 -12.49 -17.80 1.93
CA GLY A 46 -12.64 -16.67 2.85
C GLY A 46 -11.47 -15.69 2.74
N GLU A 47 -10.24 -16.18 2.68
CA GLU A 47 -9.04 -15.34 2.51
C GLU A 47 -9.07 -14.58 1.17
N ILE A 48 -9.43 -15.24 0.07
CA ILE A 48 -9.60 -14.59 -1.24
C ILE A 48 -10.63 -13.47 -1.16
N SER A 49 -11.79 -13.72 -0.55
CA SER A 49 -12.85 -12.71 -0.40
C SER A 49 -12.38 -11.51 0.42
N ASN A 50 -11.63 -11.75 1.51
CA ASN A 50 -11.07 -10.68 2.34
C ASN A 50 -10.06 -9.86 1.56
N LEU A 51 -9.12 -10.50 0.87
CA LEU A 51 -8.11 -9.82 0.06
C LEU A 51 -8.73 -9.00 -1.08
N GLN A 52 -9.80 -9.51 -1.71
CA GLN A 52 -10.54 -8.75 -2.72
C GLN A 52 -11.19 -7.50 -2.13
N ASN A 53 -11.79 -7.60 -0.93
CA ASN A 53 -12.38 -6.46 -0.25
C ASN A 53 -11.32 -5.42 0.17
N ASP A 54 -10.18 -5.88 0.68
CA ASP A 54 -9.07 -5.02 1.08
C ASP A 54 -8.48 -4.30 -0.13
N ASN A 55 -8.29 -5.01 -1.25
CA ASN A 55 -7.81 -4.43 -2.50
C ASN A 55 -8.77 -3.34 -3.01
N ASN A 56 -10.09 -3.62 -3.04
CA ASN A 56 -11.10 -2.63 -3.40
C ASN A 56 -11.06 -1.39 -2.48
N THR A 57 -10.81 -1.59 -1.19
CA THR A 57 -10.70 -0.50 -0.22
C THR A 57 -9.45 0.35 -0.47
N ILE A 58 -8.32 -0.29 -0.74
CA ILE A 58 -7.06 0.38 -1.09
C ILE A 58 -7.21 1.18 -2.39
N MET A 59 -7.83 0.60 -3.42
CA MET A 59 -8.10 1.30 -4.68
C MET A 59 -8.91 2.58 -4.45
N LYS A 60 -10.01 2.52 -3.68
CA LYS A 60 -10.80 3.72 -3.36
C LYS A 60 -9.99 4.80 -2.64
N LYS A 61 -9.07 4.41 -1.75
CA LYS A 61 -8.17 5.35 -1.07
C LYS A 61 -7.18 5.99 -2.05
N ILE A 62 -6.63 5.22 -2.98
CA ILE A 62 -5.74 5.71 -4.04
C ILE A 62 -6.49 6.70 -4.94
N ASP A 63 -7.72 6.38 -5.35
CA ASP A 63 -8.53 7.26 -6.18
C ASP A 63 -8.82 8.59 -5.47
N GLY A 64 -9.19 8.54 -4.19
CA GLY A 64 -9.41 9.73 -3.37
C GLY A 64 -8.15 10.59 -3.23
N ALA A 65 -7.00 9.97 -2.94
CA ALA A 65 -5.72 10.68 -2.84
C ALA A 65 -5.30 11.31 -4.18
N THR A 66 -5.51 10.60 -5.29
CA THR A 66 -5.26 11.09 -6.65
C THR A 66 -6.11 12.32 -6.94
N HIS A 67 -7.41 12.28 -6.64
CA HIS A 67 -8.31 13.43 -6.82
C HIS A 67 -7.87 14.65 -5.99
N MET A 68 -7.50 14.44 -4.73
CA MET A 68 -6.98 15.51 -3.89
C MET A 68 -5.68 16.09 -4.44
N PHE A 69 -4.76 15.24 -4.89
CA PHE A 69 -3.48 15.67 -5.47
C PHE A 69 -3.70 16.50 -6.73
N VAL A 70 -4.57 16.05 -7.65
CA VAL A 70 -4.92 16.82 -8.86
C VAL A 70 -5.54 18.17 -8.49
N GLY A 71 -6.44 18.18 -7.50
CA GLY A 71 -7.01 19.42 -6.98
C GLY A 71 -5.95 20.39 -6.46
N ALA A 72 -5.06 19.92 -5.58
CA ALA A 72 -3.97 20.71 -5.03
C ALA A 72 -2.99 21.20 -6.12
N ALA A 73 -2.65 20.34 -7.09
CA ALA A 73 -1.78 20.69 -8.21
C ALA A 73 -2.41 21.78 -9.10
N SER A 74 -3.73 21.72 -9.32
CA SER A 74 -4.45 22.75 -10.09
C SER A 74 -4.44 24.10 -9.37
N GLN A 75 -4.70 24.11 -8.06
CA GLN A 75 -4.63 25.32 -7.24
C GLN A 75 -3.21 25.90 -7.21
N ASN A 76 -2.20 25.03 -7.12
CA ASN A 76 -0.81 25.44 -7.16
C ASN A 76 -0.44 26.09 -8.51
N ASN A 77 -0.94 25.55 -9.62
CA ASN A 77 -0.75 26.16 -10.95
C ASN A 77 -1.42 27.53 -11.07
N VAL A 78 -2.62 27.71 -10.50
CA VAL A 78 -3.28 29.02 -10.46
C VAL A 78 -2.44 30.02 -9.66
N LEU A 79 -1.97 29.64 -8.47
CA LEU A 79 -1.12 30.50 -7.65
C LEU A 79 0.19 30.86 -8.36
N ARG A 80 0.79 29.92 -9.09
CA ARG A 80 1.97 30.19 -9.92
C ARG A 80 1.69 31.19 -11.02
N ALA A 81 0.56 31.05 -11.73
CA ALA A 81 0.17 31.99 -12.78
C ALA A 81 -0.07 33.41 -12.22
N GLN A 82 -0.70 33.51 -11.06
CA GLN A 82 -0.90 34.79 -10.37
C GLN A 82 0.43 35.41 -9.94
N LEU A 83 1.36 34.60 -9.42
CA LEU A 83 2.68 35.04 -9.04
C LEU A 83 3.46 35.58 -10.25
N THR A 84 3.45 34.86 -11.38
CA THR A 84 4.09 35.34 -12.62
C THR A 84 3.47 36.63 -13.11
N GLU A 85 2.14 36.75 -13.10
CA GLU A 85 1.46 37.97 -13.53
C GLU A 85 1.84 39.18 -12.65
N LEU A 86 1.85 39.02 -11.33
CA LEU A 86 2.23 40.08 -10.41
C LEU A 86 3.70 40.48 -10.56
N THR A 87 4.59 39.51 -10.76
CA THR A 87 6.01 39.76 -11.02
C THR A 87 6.23 40.53 -12.32
N ASP A 88 5.54 40.14 -13.41
CA ASP A 88 5.62 40.84 -14.70
C ASP A 88 5.11 42.29 -14.58
N ARG A 89 3.99 42.50 -13.88
CA ARG A 89 3.46 43.84 -13.60
C ARG A 89 4.46 44.69 -12.82
N LEU A 90 5.13 44.11 -11.81
CA LEU A 90 6.12 44.82 -11.02
C LEU A 90 7.37 45.16 -11.85
N HIS A 91 7.86 44.23 -12.68
CA HIS A 91 8.95 44.52 -13.62
C HIS A 91 8.60 45.65 -14.60
N SER A 92 7.36 45.67 -15.10
CA SER A 92 6.88 46.74 -15.97
C SER A 92 6.90 48.11 -15.26
N LEU A 93 6.43 48.16 -14.00
CA LEU A 93 6.47 49.38 -13.19
C LEU A 93 7.90 49.83 -12.89
N ASN A 94 8.77 48.90 -12.48
CA ASN A 94 10.19 49.19 -12.26
C ASN A 94 10.87 49.73 -13.52
N SER A 95 10.54 49.17 -14.69
CA SER A 95 11.06 49.67 -15.98
C SER A 95 10.63 51.11 -16.26
N VAL A 96 9.37 51.47 -15.97
CA VAL A 96 8.88 52.85 -16.09
C VAL A 96 9.59 53.80 -15.10
N LEU A 97 9.84 53.34 -13.88
CA LEU A 97 10.58 54.11 -12.87
C LEU A 97 12.03 54.36 -13.30
N HIS A 98 12.70 53.37 -13.88
CA HIS A 98 14.05 53.55 -14.43
C HIS A 98 14.08 54.61 -15.54
N ILE A 99 13.12 54.60 -16.46
CA ILE A 99 12.99 55.64 -17.50
C ILE A 99 12.78 57.02 -16.87
N ALA A 100 11.90 57.13 -15.86
CA ALA A 100 11.64 58.39 -15.18
C ALA A 100 12.86 58.91 -14.41
N GLN A 101 13.65 58.02 -13.80
CA GLN A 101 14.91 58.34 -13.13
C GLN A 101 15.93 58.92 -14.12
N GLU A 102 16.08 58.30 -15.29
CA GLU A 102 16.97 58.79 -16.36
C GLU A 102 16.57 60.19 -16.85
N VAL A 103 15.26 60.43 -17.02
CA VAL A 103 14.74 61.71 -17.53
C VAL A 103 14.83 62.82 -16.48
N SER A 104 14.54 62.52 -15.21
CA SER A 104 14.49 63.52 -14.13
C SER A 104 15.86 63.81 -13.50
N GLY A 105 16.83 62.91 -13.67
CA GLY A 105 18.13 62.99 -12.99
C GLY A 105 18.07 62.76 -11.47
N LEU A 106 16.89 62.43 -10.92
CA LEU A 106 16.69 62.14 -9.51
C LEU A 106 16.85 60.64 -9.26
N THR A 107 17.75 60.27 -8.34
CA THR A 107 17.94 58.88 -7.95
C THR A 107 16.69 58.33 -7.27
N MET A 108 16.11 57.25 -7.82
CA MET A 108 14.99 56.53 -7.21
C MET A 108 15.48 55.20 -6.63
N ASP A 109 14.96 54.82 -5.45
CA ASP A 109 15.22 53.52 -4.82
C ASP A 109 14.21 52.49 -5.34
N ILE A 110 14.58 51.77 -6.40
CA ILE A 110 13.70 50.80 -7.10
C ILE A 110 13.99 49.40 -6.56
N PRO A 111 13.02 48.71 -5.92
CA PRO A 111 13.25 47.40 -5.33
C PRO A 111 13.49 46.31 -6.40
N GLU A 112 14.52 45.48 -6.20
CA GLU A 112 14.71 44.24 -6.96
C GLU A 112 13.74 43.15 -6.47
N ILE A 113 13.18 42.38 -7.41
CA ILE A 113 12.31 41.25 -7.08
C ILE A 113 13.19 40.07 -6.66
N PRO A 114 13.03 39.52 -5.44
CA PRO A 114 13.86 38.41 -4.99
C PRO A 114 13.66 37.14 -5.83
N ASP A 115 14.77 36.52 -6.26
CA ASP A 115 14.80 35.23 -6.99
C ASP A 115 14.05 34.10 -6.27
N MET A 116 13.96 34.18 -4.94
CA MET A 116 13.23 33.21 -4.11
C MET A 116 11.73 33.17 -4.43
N LEU A 117 11.15 34.25 -4.96
CA LEU A 117 9.76 34.29 -5.42
C LEU A 117 9.61 33.64 -6.80
N LEU A 118 10.65 33.62 -7.61
CA LEU A 118 10.65 33.03 -8.95
C LEU A 118 10.93 31.52 -8.91
N GLU A 119 11.71 31.05 -7.93
CA GLU A 119 12.08 29.64 -7.79
C GLU A 119 11.87 29.10 -6.36
N PRO A 120 10.64 29.06 -5.83
CA PRO A 120 10.35 28.67 -4.45
C PRO A 120 10.74 27.22 -4.09
N TRP A 121 11.09 26.39 -5.08
CA TRP A 121 11.48 24.99 -4.90
C TRP A 121 12.99 24.77 -4.91
N LYS A 122 13.80 25.81 -5.16
CA LYS A 122 15.22 25.75 -4.88
C LYS A 122 15.39 25.84 -3.38
N LEU A 123 15.37 24.67 -2.73
CA LEU A 123 15.75 24.56 -1.33
C LEU A 123 17.15 25.16 -1.18
N PRO A 124 17.35 26.13 -0.26
CA PRO A 124 18.66 26.75 -0.05
C PRO A 124 19.71 25.77 0.48
N TYR A 125 19.33 24.52 0.74
CA TYR A 125 20.19 23.47 1.29
C TYR A 125 20.09 22.18 0.46
N PRO A 126 21.21 21.45 0.31
CA PRO A 126 21.21 20.15 -0.35
C PRO A 126 20.33 19.17 0.44
N ILE A 127 19.40 18.51 -0.27
CA ILE A 127 18.58 17.43 0.28
C ILE A 127 19.52 16.29 0.67
N GLN A 128 19.69 16.05 1.97
CA GLN A 128 20.44 14.88 2.41
C GLN A 128 19.63 13.62 2.11
N PRO A 129 20.24 12.59 1.51
CA PRO A 129 19.54 11.35 1.21
C PRO A 129 19.02 10.72 2.51
N ILE A 130 17.73 10.39 2.51
CA ILE A 130 17.11 9.64 3.61
C ILE A 130 17.71 8.23 3.57
N THR A 131 18.66 7.96 4.47
CA THR A 131 19.16 6.60 4.66
C THR A 131 18.06 5.82 5.37
N ALA A 132 17.51 4.81 4.67
CA ALA A 132 16.59 3.89 5.30
C ALA A 132 17.33 3.17 6.43
N SER A 133 17.04 3.53 7.68
CA SER A 133 17.50 2.79 8.85
C SER A 133 16.84 1.41 8.81
N THR A 134 17.62 0.38 8.51
CA THR A 134 17.20 -1.02 8.62
C THR A 134 17.13 -1.40 10.10
N ASN A 135 16.11 -0.91 10.79
CA ASN A 135 15.73 -1.50 12.07
C ASN A 135 15.05 -2.84 11.78
N ASN A 136 15.87 -3.90 11.76
CA ASN A 136 15.39 -5.27 11.82
C ASN A 136 14.66 -5.48 13.16
N ILE A 137 13.35 -5.26 13.15
CA ILE A 137 12.45 -5.74 14.19
C ILE A 137 12.30 -7.25 13.96
N ASN A 138 13.25 -8.02 14.47
CA ASN A 138 13.01 -9.43 14.75
C ASN A 138 12.12 -9.51 15.99
N MET A 139 10.83 -9.65 15.76
CA MET A 139 9.88 -10.10 16.76
C MET A 139 9.12 -11.25 16.12
N PHE A 140 9.60 -12.48 16.35
CA PHE A 140 8.89 -13.73 16.64
C PHE A 140 9.92 -14.86 16.76
#